data_AF-R0M6C7-F1
#
_entry.id   AF-R0M6C7-F1
#
_cell.length_a   1.000
_cell.length_b   1.000
_cell.length_c   1.000
_cell.angle_alpha   90.00
_cell.angle_beta   90.00
_cell.angle_gamma   90.00
#
_symmetry.space_group_name_H-M   'P 1'
#
loop_
_entity.id
_entity.type
_entity.pdbx_description
1 polymer ?
#
loop_
_entity_poly.entity_id
_entity_poly.type
_entity_poly.pdbx_seq_one_letter_code
_entity_poly.pdbx_strand_id
1 'polypeptide(L)'
;MDRISISLLDANLLSLDTVLNDLQTNGIKRIHLDILDTSFVDNISFGPGLVNKILQYNFKFDVHIMVNYPLKVIKLLDVSRIDFVIVPLGSRRKRRIYKISQST
;
A
#
# COMPACT_ATOMS: atom_id res chain seq x y z
N MET A 1 18.15 0.53 -7.56
CA MET A 1 16.71 0.39 -7.91
C MET A 1 16.31 -1.04 -7.66
N ASP A 2 15.52 -1.26 -6.61
CA ASP A 2 14.86 -2.55 -6.40
C ASP A 2 13.78 -2.65 -7.48
N ARG A 3 13.92 -3.58 -8.42
CA ARG A 3 13.13 -3.60 -9.68
C ARG A 3 11.79 -4.33 -9.57
N ILE A 4 11.52 -4.93 -8.40
CA ILE A 4 10.37 -5.82 -8.17
C ILE A 4 9.71 -5.39 -6.86
N SER A 5 8.39 -5.23 -6.89
CA SER A 5 7.53 -4.95 -5.73
C SER A 5 6.53 -6.09 -5.61
N ILE A 6 6.50 -6.78 -4.46
CA ILE A 6 5.65 -7.96 -4.27
C ILE A 6 4.29 -7.51 -3.73
N SER A 7 3.21 -7.83 -4.46
CA SER A 7 1.85 -7.56 -3.97
C SER A 7 1.45 -8.56 -2.88
N LEU A 8 0.85 -8.05 -1.80
CA LEU A 8 0.24 -8.87 -0.74
C LEU A 8 -1.27 -9.09 -0.92
N LEU A 9 -1.86 -8.65 -2.04
CA LEU A 9 -3.32 -8.71 -2.26
C LEU A 9 -3.88 -10.13 -2.07
N ASP A 10 -3.18 -11.14 -2.61
CA ASP A 10 -3.59 -12.55 -2.55
C ASP A 10 -2.79 -13.37 -1.53
N ALA A 11 -2.04 -12.72 -0.65
CA ALA A 11 -1.29 -13.40 0.39
C ALA A 11 -2.22 -14.03 1.44
N ASN A 12 -1.77 -15.11 2.10
CA ASN A 12 -2.51 -15.68 3.22
C ASN A 12 -2.49 -14.72 4.42
N LEU A 13 -3.54 -13.92 4.57
CA LEU A 13 -3.67 -12.91 5.62
C LEU A 13 -3.66 -13.51 7.05
N LEU A 14 -4.03 -14.79 7.21
CA LEU A 14 -3.97 -15.47 8.51
C LEU A 14 -2.54 -15.73 8.99
N SER A 15 -1.57 -15.69 8.08
CA SER A 15 -0.15 -15.97 8.35
C SER A 15 0.75 -14.84 7.84
N LEU A 16 0.24 -13.60 7.84
CA LEU A 16 0.91 -12.48 7.20
C LEU A 16 2.27 -12.15 7.83
N ASP A 17 2.41 -12.30 9.14
CA ASP A 17 3.70 -12.11 9.84
C ASP A 17 4.75 -13.09 9.31
N THR A 18 4.42 -14.38 9.19
CA THR A 18 5.31 -15.38 8.60
C THR A 18 5.67 -15.03 7.17
N VAL A 19 4.69 -14.67 6.34
CA VAL A 19 4.93 -14.27 4.95
C VAL A 19 5.89 -13.09 4.88
N LEU A 20 5.67 -12.04 5.70
CA LEU A 20 6.52 -10.85 5.71
C LEU A 20 7.95 -11.19 6.17
N ASN A 21 8.11 -11.98 7.22
CA ASN A 21 9.43 -12.41 7.70
C ASN A 21 10.15 -13.26 6.65
N ASP A 22 9.45 -14.14 5.94
CA ASP A 22 10.00 -14.94 4.85
C ASP A 22 10.47 -14.04 3.69
N LEU A 23 9.69 -13.02 3.31
CA LEU A 23 10.12 -12.06 2.29
C LEU A 23 11.40 -11.31 2.71
N GLN A 24 11.47 -10.91 3.98
CA GLN A 24 12.63 -10.22 4.54
C GLN A 24 13.89 -11.09 4.51
N THR A 25 13.79 -12.35 4.94
CA THR A 25 14.91 -13.30 4.94
C THR A 25 15.38 -13.65 3.53
N ASN A 26 14.48 -13.65 2.55
CA ASN A 26 14.80 -13.83 1.13
C ASN A 26 15.34 -12.56 0.45
N GLY A 27 15.59 -11.49 1.22
CA GLY A 27 16.21 -10.26 0.71
C GLY A 27 15.28 -9.39 -0.12
N ILE A 28 13.96 -9.60 -0.04
CA ILE A 28 12.98 -8.71 -0.65
C ILE A 28 12.98 -7.38 0.11
N LYS A 29 13.00 -6.29 -0.66
CA LYS A 29 13.12 -4.93 -0.11
C LYS A 29 11.88 -4.09 -0.33
N ARG A 30 10.94 -4.54 -1.16
CA ARG A 30 9.82 -3.72 -1.62
C ARG A 30 8.52 -4.51 -1.70
N ILE A 31 7.48 -3.93 -1.11
CA ILE A 31 6.15 -4.52 -1.01
C ILE A 31 5.12 -3.55 -1.60
N HIS A 32 4.17 -4.11 -2.35
CA HIS A 32 3.02 -3.42 -2.90
C HIS A 32 1.76 -3.79 -2.12
N LEU A 33 0.98 -2.79 -1.74
CA LEU A 33 -0.23 -2.94 -0.95
C LEU A 33 -1.41 -2.31 -1.71
N ASP A 34 -2.45 -3.09 -1.95
CA ASP A 34 -3.65 -2.64 -2.64
C ASP A 34 -4.80 -2.41 -1.63
N ILE A 35 -5.29 -1.17 -1.54
CA ILE A 35 -6.51 -0.82 -0.81
C ILE A 35 -7.63 -0.64 -1.83
N LEU A 36 -8.54 -1.62 -1.87
CA LEU A 36 -9.64 -1.70 -2.82
C LEU A 36 -10.98 -1.55 -2.09
N ASP A 37 -11.94 -0.89 -2.73
CA ASP A 37 -13.34 -0.90 -2.30
C ASP A 37 -14.30 -1.14 -3.47
N THR A 38 -15.52 -1.62 -3.14
CA THR A 38 -16.59 -1.85 -4.12
C THR A 38 -17.14 -0.58 -4.77
N SER A 39 -16.65 0.60 -4.36
CA SER A 39 -17.10 1.87 -4.93
C SER A 39 -16.36 2.23 -6.21
N PHE A 40 -15.18 1.63 -6.44
CA PHE A 40 -14.33 1.93 -7.59
C PHE A 40 -13.94 0.67 -8.40
N VAL A 41 -13.80 -0.48 -7.75
CA VAL A 41 -13.57 -1.79 -8.39
C VAL A 41 -14.57 -2.81 -7.86
N ASP A 42 -14.72 -3.97 -8.51
CA ASP A 42 -15.68 -5.00 -8.03
C ASP A 42 -15.14 -5.84 -6.85
N ASN A 43 -13.87 -5.67 -6.49
CA ASN A 43 -13.19 -6.41 -5.43
C ASN A 43 -13.04 -5.58 -4.14
N ILE A 44 -12.90 -6.29 -3.02
CA ILE A 44 -12.55 -5.72 -1.70
C ILE A 44 -11.25 -6.37 -1.23
N SER A 45 -10.33 -5.57 -0.70
CA SER A 45 -9.10 -6.08 -0.08
C SER A 45 -9.10 -5.77 1.42
N PHE A 46 -8.09 -5.07 1.92
CA PHE A 46 -7.91 -4.68 3.30
C PHE A 46 -7.84 -3.16 3.45
N GLY A 47 -8.20 -2.69 4.65
CA GLY A 47 -8.25 -1.26 4.96
C GLY A 47 -6.98 -0.71 5.63
N PRO A 48 -6.98 0.61 5.94
CA PRO A 48 -5.85 1.30 6.57
C PRO A 48 -5.34 0.68 7.87
N GLY A 49 -6.23 0.08 8.66
CA GLY A 49 -5.87 -0.53 9.93
C GLY A 49 -4.88 -1.70 9.79
N LEU A 50 -5.04 -2.54 8.75
CA LEU A 50 -4.08 -3.61 8.47
C LEU A 50 -2.81 -3.04 7.83
N VAL A 51 -2.97 -2.13 6.86
CA VAL A 51 -1.83 -1.48 6.19
C VAL A 51 -0.88 -0.84 7.19
N ASN A 52 -1.38 -0.07 8.16
CA ASN A 52 -0.53 0.58 9.16
C ASN A 52 0.26 -0.40 10.03
N LYS A 53 -0.27 -1.63 10.24
CA LYS A 53 0.47 -2.70 10.92
C LYS A 53 1.58 -3.25 10.04
N ILE A 54 1.31 -3.46 8.75
CA ILE A 54 2.32 -3.91 7.76
C ILE A 54 3.42 -2.86 7.59
N LEU A 55 3.10 -1.56 7.63
CA LEU A 55 4.09 -0.48 7.51
C LEU A 55 5.14 -0.48 8.64
N GLN A 56 4.91 -1.20 9.75
CA GLN A 56 5.90 -1.32 10.82
C GLN A 56 7.08 -2.22 10.44
N TYR A 57 6.95 -3.04 9.38
CA TYR A 57 8.04 -3.88 8.88
C TYR A 57 9.04 -3.07 8.07
N ASN A 58 10.29 -3.53 8.02
CA ASN A 58 11.37 -2.83 7.36
C ASN A 58 11.43 -3.16 5.86
N PHE A 59 10.47 -2.61 5.10
CA PHE A 59 10.42 -2.63 3.64
C PHE A 59 10.22 -1.22 3.09
N LYS A 60 10.44 -1.07 1.79
CA LYS A 60 9.91 0.05 1.01
C LYS A 60 8.49 -0.28 0.57
N PHE A 61 7.57 0.67 0.69
CA PHE A 61 6.15 0.43 0.42
C PHE A 61 5.62 1.24 -0.76
N ASP A 62 4.95 0.54 -1.66
CA ASP A 62 4.04 1.09 -2.66
C ASP A 62 2.62 0.84 -2.19
N VAL A 63 1.79 1.88 -2.12
CA VAL A 63 0.37 1.73 -1.76
C VAL A 63 -0.50 2.19 -2.91
N HIS A 64 -1.29 1.29 -3.46
CA HIS A 64 -2.24 1.55 -4.52
C HIS A 64 -3.66 1.58 -3.96
N ILE A 65 -4.28 2.75 -4.05
CA ILE A 65 -5.59 3.01 -3.44
C ILE A 65 -6.62 3.12 -4.56
N MET A 66 -7.35 2.03 -4.83
CA MET A 66 -8.42 2.00 -5.83
C MET A 66 -9.78 2.19 -5.16
N VAL A 67 -10.04 3.43 -4.74
CA VAL A 67 -11.30 3.85 -4.08
C VAL A 67 -11.81 5.15 -4.69
N ASN A 68 -13.10 5.45 -4.54
CA ASN A 68 -13.68 6.66 -5.13
C ASN A 68 -13.20 7.95 -4.44
N TYR A 69 -12.81 7.90 -3.15
CA TYR A 69 -12.32 9.03 -2.35
C TYR A 69 -10.96 8.77 -1.67
N PRO A 70 -9.84 8.69 -2.42
CA PRO A 70 -8.56 8.21 -1.90
C PRO A 70 -7.97 9.11 -0.79
N LEU A 71 -8.23 10.42 -0.82
CA LEU A 71 -7.76 11.34 0.24
C LEU A 71 -8.32 11.00 1.63
N LYS A 72 -9.48 10.34 1.72
CA LYS A 72 -9.99 9.87 3.02
C LYS A 72 -9.13 8.73 3.56
N VAL A 73 -8.73 7.81 2.69
CA VAL A 73 -7.87 6.67 3.02
C VAL A 73 -6.46 7.12 3.37
N ILE A 74 -5.88 8.02 2.56
CA ILE A 74 -4.51 8.55 2.77
C ILE A 74 -4.37 9.20 4.16
N LYS A 75 -5.40 9.92 4.63
CA LYS A 75 -5.39 10.54 5.97
C LYS A 75 -5.36 9.54 7.13
N LEU A 76 -5.72 8.29 6.87
CA LEU A 76 -5.73 7.21 7.86
C LEU A 76 -4.44 6.39 7.84
N LEU A 77 -3.53 6.64 6.89
CA LEU A 77 -2.28 5.91 6.73
C LEU A 77 -1.11 6.66 7.37
N ASP A 78 -0.12 5.91 7.88
CA ASP A 78 1.19 6.46 8.20
C ASP A 78 1.99 6.72 6.91
N VAL A 79 1.66 7.82 6.23
CA VAL A 79 2.29 8.20 4.95
C VAL A 79 3.78 8.46 5.04
N SER A 80 4.35 8.61 6.25
CA SER A 80 5.78 8.80 6.44
C SER A 80 6.61 7.56 6.08
N ARG A 81 5.96 6.39 6.07
CA ARG A 81 6.56 5.08 5.79
C ARG A 81 6.29 4.59 4.36
N ILE A 82 5.63 5.39 3.53
CA ILE A 82 5.23 5.00 2.19
C ILE A 82 6.09 5.77 1.18
N ASP A 83 6.72 5.04 0.24
CA ASP A 83 7.51 5.66 -0.83
C ASP A 83 6.60 6.25 -1.91
N PHE A 84 5.57 5.49 -2.31
CA PHE A 84 4.64 5.92 -3.34
C PHE A 84 3.20 5.60 -2.96
N VAL A 85 2.34 6.60 -3.19
CA VAL A 85 0.89 6.43 -3.16
C VAL A 85 0.37 6.57 -4.58
N ILE A 86 -0.26 5.52 -5.08
CA ILE A 86 -0.83 5.45 -6.43
C ILE A 86 -2.36 5.52 -6.28
N VAL A 87 -2.99 6.40 -7.05
CA VAL A 87 -4.45 6.61 -7.02
C VAL A 87 -5.01 6.64 -8.44
N PRO A 88 -6.23 6.13 -8.68
CA PRO A 88 -6.81 6.11 -10.01
C PRO A 88 -7.24 7.51 -10.46
N LEU A 89 -6.99 7.80 -11.74
CA LEU A 89 -7.28 9.10 -12.36
C LEU A 89 -8.78 9.48 -12.33
N GLY A 90 -9.66 8.48 -12.30
CA GLY A 90 -11.12 8.61 -12.27
C GLY A 90 -11.74 8.79 -10.89
N SER A 91 -10.95 8.78 -9.80
CA SER A 91 -11.47 9.00 -8.45
C SER A 91 -12.01 10.42 -8.25
N ARG A 92 -13.12 10.55 -7.53
CA ARG A 92 -13.80 11.84 -7.29
C ARG A 92 -13.06 12.64 -6.22
N ARG A 93 -12.81 13.93 -6.53
CA ARG A 93 -11.97 14.92 -5.82
C ARG A 93 -10.45 14.77 -6.08
N LYS A 94 -10.07 15.11 -7.31
CA LYS A 94 -8.69 15.46 -7.69
C LYS A 94 -8.15 16.58 -6.80
N ARG A 95 -7.11 16.29 -6.02
CA ARG A 95 -6.00 17.23 -5.80
C ARG A 95 -4.71 16.44 -5.94
N ARG A 96 -4.05 16.62 -7.09
CA ARG A 96 -2.63 16.36 -7.44
C ARG A 96 -1.98 15.08 -6.90
N ILE A 97 -1.30 14.36 -7.79
CA ILE A 97 -0.34 13.30 -7.43
C ILE A 97 0.64 13.89 -6.41
N TYR A 98 0.63 13.38 -5.17
CA TYR A 98 1.67 13.70 -4.19
C TYR A 98 2.80 12.70 -4.38
N LYS A 99 3.87 13.12 -5.06
CA LYS A 99 5.16 12.48 -4.90
C LYS A 99 5.71 12.95 -3.57
N ILE A 100 5.49 12.20 -2.49
CA ILE A 100 6.18 12.46 -1.22
C ILE A 100 7.59 11.90 -1.39
N SER A 101 8.45 12.68 -2.04
CA SER A 101 9.89 12.41 -2.08
C SER A 101 10.45 12.84 -0.73
N GLN A 102 10.67 11.90 0.19
CA GLN A 102 11.62 12.17 1.29
C GLN A 102 13.03 12.03 0.73
N SER A 103 13.65 13.18 0.46
CA SER A 103 15.08 13.31 0.25
C SER A 103 15.75 13.57 1.60
N THR A 104 16.45 12.59 2.16
CA THR A 104 17.68 12.78 2.96
C THR A 104 18.50 11.51 2.88
#